data_AF-A0A3P1XDW5-F1
#
_entry.id   AF-A0A3P1XDW5-F1
#
_cell.length_a   1.000
_cell.length_b   1.000
_cell.length_c   1.000
_cell.angle_alpha   90.00
_cell.angle_beta   90.00
_cell.angle_gamma   90.00
#
_symmetry.space_group_name_H-M   'P 1'
#
loop_
_entity.id
_entity.type
_entity.pdbx_description
1 polymer ?
#
loop_
_entity_poly.entity_id
_entity_poly.type
_entity_poly.pdbx_seq_one_letter_code
_entity_poly.pdbx_strand_id
1 'polypeptide(L)'
;MSGGTVPLRLISLILLCSLIPPARASYVAPKQIWTNKWDNCFAAAGARYQIEPLLLKAISAGESSLRPGAININKDKKTGKASSTDYGLMQINSTHIPKLINMGVI
;
A
#
# COMPACT_ATOMS: atom_id res chain seq x y z
N MET A 1 -25.09 7.63 -52.80
CA MET A 1 -23.67 7.72 -52.38
C MET A 1 -23.03 8.91 -53.09
N SER A 2 -22.85 10.05 -52.40
CA SER A 2 -22.22 11.24 -52.98
C SER A 2 -20.73 11.24 -52.59
N GLY A 3 -19.86 10.96 -53.56
CA GLY A 3 -18.41 10.89 -53.38
C GLY A 3 -17.80 12.30 -53.38
N GLY A 4 -17.58 12.87 -52.21
CA GLY A 4 -16.82 14.11 -52.05
C GLY A 4 -15.33 13.84 -52.23
N THR A 5 -14.72 14.39 -53.29
CA THR A 5 -13.28 14.37 -53.50
C THR A 5 -12.60 15.29 -52.49
N VAL A 6 -11.86 14.72 -51.54
CA VAL A 6 -11.07 15.49 -50.56
C VAL A 6 -9.87 16.11 -51.29
N PRO A 7 -9.61 17.42 -51.18
CA PRO A 7 -8.55 18.07 -51.93
C PRO A 7 -7.17 17.56 -51.50
N LEU A 8 -6.28 17.33 -52.48
CA LEU A 8 -4.96 16.70 -52.32
C LEU A 8 -4.05 17.39 -51.28
N ARG A 9 -4.27 18.68 -51.00
CA ARG A 9 -3.57 19.43 -49.95
C ARG A 9 -3.98 19.05 -48.53
N LEU A 10 -5.22 18.62 -48.32
CA LEU A 10 -5.67 18.10 -47.02
C LEU A 10 -5.01 16.76 -46.71
N ILE A 11 -4.82 15.90 -47.72
CA ILE A 11 -4.16 14.58 -47.56
C ILE A 11 -2.69 14.76 -47.17
N SER A 12 -2.00 15.74 -47.78
CA SER A 12 -0.60 16.04 -47.47
C SER A 12 -0.39 16.55 -46.04
N LEU A 13 -1.36 17.25 -45.45
CA LEU A 13 -1.28 17.75 -44.07
C LEU A 13 -1.55 16.64 -43.04
N ILE A 14 -2.47 15.72 -43.37
CA ILE A 14 -2.78 14.55 -42.54
C ILE A 14 -1.60 13.58 -42.49
N LEU A 15 -0.92 13.35 -43.62
CA LEU A 15 0.24 12.46 -43.69
C LEU A 15 1.45 12.99 -42.90
N LEU A 16 1.62 14.32 -42.86
CA LEU A 16 2.69 14.99 -42.12
C LEU A 16 2.52 14.84 -40.60
N CYS A 17 1.27 14.79 -40.11
CA CYS A 17 0.97 14.60 -38.68
C CYS A 17 1.20 13.15 -38.21
N SER A 18 1.10 12.15 -39.09
CA SER A 18 1.31 10.74 -38.75
C SER A 18 2.77 10.29 -38.71
N LEU A 19 3.69 11.08 -39.26
CA LEU A 19 5.13 10.78 -39.29
C LEU A 19 5.91 11.38 -38.12
N ILE A 20 5.26 12.17 -37.27
CA ILE A 20 5.83 12.62 -36.01
C ILE A 20 5.54 11.49 -35.01
N PRO A 21 6.51 10.64 -34.63
CA PRO A 21 6.28 9.70 -33.56
C PRO A 21 5.82 10.50 -32.34
N PRO A 22 4.74 10.08 -31.63
CA PRO A 22 4.41 10.73 -30.38
C PRO A 22 5.67 10.66 -29.54
N ALA A 23 6.22 11.82 -29.18
CA ALA A 23 7.34 11.87 -28.27
C ALA A 23 6.89 11.04 -27.06
N ARG A 24 7.51 9.87 -26.87
CA ARG A 24 7.26 9.05 -25.70
C ARG A 24 7.76 9.91 -24.55
N ALA A 25 6.85 10.66 -23.94
CA ALA A 25 7.03 11.14 -22.59
C ALA A 25 7.35 9.87 -21.81
N SER A 26 8.60 9.74 -21.37
CA SER A 26 8.97 8.70 -20.43
C SER A 26 8.04 8.90 -19.25
N TYR A 27 7.02 8.04 -19.12
CA TYR A 27 6.22 7.93 -17.92
C TYR A 27 7.18 7.45 -16.83
N VAL A 28 7.86 8.40 -16.19
CA VAL A 28 8.52 8.16 -14.92
C VAL A 28 7.38 8.06 -13.94
N ALA A 29 6.92 6.83 -13.68
CA ALA A 29 5.98 6.57 -12.61
C ALA A 29 6.55 7.26 -11.36
N PRO A 30 5.77 8.12 -10.68
CA PRO A 30 6.28 8.85 -9.54
C PRO A 30 6.82 7.81 -8.55
N LYS A 31 8.10 7.94 -8.16
CA LYS A 31 8.70 7.13 -7.09
C LYS A 31 7.77 7.31 -5.89
N GLN A 32 7.00 6.29 -5.56
CA GLN A 32 5.87 6.40 -4.66
C GLN A 32 6.40 6.81 -3.29
N ILE A 33 6.22 8.08 -2.92
CA ILE A 33 6.72 8.71 -1.67
C ILE A 33 6.14 8.03 -0.42
N TRP A 34 5.17 7.13 -0.60
CA TRP A 34 4.50 6.34 0.42
C TRP A 34 5.13 4.96 0.68
N THR A 35 6.21 4.57 0.01
CA THR A 35 6.83 3.26 0.24
C THR A 35 7.43 3.20 1.64
N ASN A 36 6.94 2.30 2.48
CA ASN A 36 7.52 2.02 3.79
C ASN A 36 8.30 0.70 3.76
N LYS A 37 9.22 0.52 4.72
CA LYS A 37 10.05 -0.69 4.84
C LYS A 37 9.23 -1.99 5.00
N TRP A 38 7.97 -1.88 5.40
CA TRP A 38 7.06 -2.98 5.72
C TRP A 38 6.09 -3.33 4.59
N ASP A 39 6.11 -2.63 3.45
CA ASP A 39 5.12 -2.84 2.38
C ASP A 39 5.13 -4.28 1.86
N ASN A 40 6.30 -4.89 1.73
CA ASN A 40 6.42 -6.30 1.38
C ASN A 40 5.85 -7.22 2.48
N CYS A 41 5.98 -6.84 3.75
CA CYS A 41 5.39 -7.58 4.86
C CYS A 41 3.85 -7.47 4.83
N PHE A 42 3.30 -6.29 4.57
CA PHE A 42 1.86 -6.10 4.42
C PHE A 42 1.31 -6.81 3.19
N ALA A 43 2.02 -6.80 2.07
CA ALA A 43 1.65 -7.54 0.88
C ALA A 43 1.64 -9.06 1.14
N ALA A 44 2.68 -9.59 1.78
CA ALA A 44 2.77 -11.00 2.14
C ALA A 44 1.67 -11.43 3.13
N ALA A 45 1.41 -10.62 4.16
CA ALA A 45 0.33 -10.86 5.11
C ALA A 45 -1.04 -10.79 4.43
N GLY A 46 -1.26 -9.79 3.58
CA GLY A 46 -2.50 -9.63 2.83
C GLY A 46 -2.77 -10.81 1.90
N ALA A 47 -1.76 -11.30 1.18
CA ALA A 47 -1.87 -12.51 0.36
C ALA A 47 -2.17 -13.77 1.20
N ARG A 48 -1.50 -13.94 2.35
CA ARG A 48 -1.68 -15.12 3.21
C ARG A 48 -3.06 -15.17 3.86
N TYR A 49 -3.55 -14.03 4.34
CA TYR A 49 -4.79 -13.94 5.12
C TYR A 49 -5.99 -13.41 4.32
N GLN A 50 -5.80 -13.14 3.02
CA GLN A 50 -6.82 -12.58 2.13
C GLN A 50 -7.37 -11.24 2.66
N ILE A 51 -6.47 -10.39 3.14
CA ILE A 51 -6.77 -9.04 3.66
C ILE A 51 -6.09 -8.03 2.74
N GLU A 52 -6.76 -6.91 2.47
CA GLU A 52 -6.20 -5.86 1.62
C GLU A 52 -4.93 -5.25 2.28
N PRO A 53 -3.78 -5.20 1.57
CA PRO A 53 -2.51 -4.74 2.15
C PRO A 53 -2.52 -3.28 2.64
N LEU A 54 -3.21 -2.38 1.94
CA LEU A 54 -3.32 -0.98 2.34
C LEU A 54 -4.11 -0.84 3.66
N LEU A 55 -5.11 -1.68 3.91
CA LEU A 55 -5.82 -1.77 5.18
C LEU A 55 -4.88 -2.18 6.32
N LEU A 56 -4.06 -3.22 6.13
CA LEU A 56 -3.07 -3.65 7.14
C LEU A 56 -2.06 -2.55 7.46
N LYS A 57 -1.59 -1.84 6.43
CA LYS A 57 -0.70 -0.69 6.56
C LYS A 57 -1.37 0.47 7.29
N ALA A 58 -2.63 0.77 6.97
CA ALA A 58 -3.39 1.85 7.60
C ALA A 58 -3.61 1.58 9.09
N ILE A 59 -3.98 0.36 9.46
CA ILE A 59 -4.08 -0.06 10.87
C ILE A 59 -2.73 0.13 11.57
N SER A 60 -1.64 -0.39 11.00
CA SER A 60 -0.31 -0.28 11.60
C SER A 60 0.18 1.17 11.73
N ALA A 61 -0.21 2.05 10.81
CA ALA A 61 0.08 3.48 10.89
C ALA A 61 -0.70 4.14 12.04
N GLY A 62 -1.96 3.75 12.27
CA GLY A 62 -2.76 4.24 13.41
C GLY A 62 -2.26 3.72 14.76
N GLU A 63 -1.87 2.45 14.84
CA GLU A 63 -1.48 1.79 16.09
C GLU A 63 -0.07 2.19 16.58
N SER A 64 0.89 2.32 15.66
CA SER A 64 2.30 2.49 16.03
C SER A 64 3.04 3.57 15.25
N SER A 65 2.38 4.27 14.33
CA SER A 65 3.03 5.13 13.33
C SER A 65 4.10 4.36 12.54
N LEU A 66 3.84 3.08 12.23
CA LEU A 66 4.75 2.16 11.54
C LEU A 66 6.08 1.91 12.27
N ARG A 67 6.11 2.08 13.60
CA ARG A 67 7.28 1.79 14.44
C ARG A 67 7.27 0.32 14.88
N PRO A 68 8.18 -0.53 14.37
CA PRO A 68 8.15 -1.97 14.68
C PRO A 68 8.51 -2.29 16.13
N GLY A 69 9.19 -1.38 16.83
CA GLY A 69 9.57 -1.52 18.24
C GLY A 69 8.63 -0.80 19.21
N ALA A 70 7.42 -0.45 18.79
CA ALA A 70 6.44 0.15 19.67
C ALA A 70 6.01 -0.84 20.77
N ILE A 71 6.07 -0.40 22.02
CA ILE A 71 5.68 -1.16 23.21
C ILE A 71 4.84 -0.24 24.08
N ASN A 72 3.60 -0.63 24.38
CA ASN A 72 2.70 0.12 25.26
C ASN A 72 2.23 -0.76 26.42
N ILE A 73 2.28 -0.22 27.65
CA ILE A 73 1.87 -0.95 28.86
C ILE A 73 0.46 -0.51 29.25
N ASN A 74 -0.46 -1.46 29.25
CA ASN A 74 -1.80 -1.26 29.77
C ASN A 74 -1.80 -1.38 31.29
N LYS A 75 -2.61 -0.54 31.96
CA LYS A 75 -2.75 -0.54 33.41
C LYS A 75 -4.17 -0.89 33.80
N ASP A 76 -4.31 -1.69 34.85
CA ASP A 76 -5.60 -1.95 35.48
C ASP A 76 -6.14 -0.64 36.10
N LYS A 77 -7.39 -0.29 35.77
CA LYS A 77 -7.99 0.98 36.17
C LYS A 77 -8.22 1.11 37.68
N LYS A 78 -8.36 -0.01 38.39
CA LYS A 78 -8.68 -0.04 39.83
C LYS A 78 -7.42 0.00 40.68
N THR A 79 -6.40 -0.75 40.27
CA THR A 79 -5.17 -0.96 41.04
C THR A 79 -4.00 -0.14 40.52
N GLY A 80 -4.08 0.39 39.30
CA GLY A 80 -2.99 1.13 38.63
C GLY A 80 -1.81 0.26 38.19
N LYS A 81 -1.84 -1.05 38.48
CA LYS A 81 -0.77 -1.99 38.15
C LYS A 81 -0.80 -2.34 36.67
N ALA A 82 0.36 -2.67 36.11
CA ALA A 82 0.45 -3.17 34.74
C ALA A 82 -0.42 -4.43 34.58
N SER A 83 -1.26 -4.48 33.55
CA SER A 83 -2.19 -5.58 33.28
C SER A 83 -1.84 -6.37 32.02
N SER A 84 -1.38 -5.70 30.97
CA SER A 84 -0.95 -6.31 29.70
C SER A 84 0.00 -5.37 28.95
N THR A 85 0.56 -5.84 27.86
CA THR A 85 1.49 -5.06 27.03
C THR A 85 1.18 -5.27 25.55
N ASP A 86 1.13 -4.19 24.79
CA ASP A 86 0.89 -4.21 23.34
C ASP A 86 2.22 -4.10 22.59
N TYR A 87 2.39 -4.92 21.55
CA TYR A 87 3.67 -5.06 20.85
C TYR A 87 3.59 -4.78 19.35
N GLY A 88 4.60 -4.10 18.84
CA GLY A 88 4.95 -4.06 17.42
C GLY A 88 4.05 -3.17 16.56
N LEU A 89 4.09 -3.41 15.25
CA LEU A 89 3.44 -2.55 14.24
C LEU A 89 1.94 -2.39 14.45
N MET A 90 1.27 -3.48 14.85
CA MET A 90 -0.18 -3.54 15.03
C MET A 90 -0.60 -3.61 16.50
N GLN A 91 0.33 -3.33 17.43
CA GLN A 91 0.05 -3.28 18.87
C GLN A 91 -0.70 -4.52 19.39
N ILE A 92 -0.20 -5.71 19.04
CA ILE A 92 -0.82 -6.98 19.47
C ILE A 92 -0.65 -7.14 20.98
N ASN A 93 -1.77 -7.31 21.69
CA ASN A 93 -1.79 -7.45 23.13
C ASN A 93 -1.20 -8.77 23.64
N SER A 94 -0.47 -8.70 24.75
CA SER A 94 0.22 -9.82 25.41
C SER A 94 -0.69 -10.99 25.78
N THR A 95 -1.99 -10.74 25.99
CA THR A 95 -2.98 -11.79 26.32
C THR A 95 -3.19 -12.78 25.17
N HIS A 96 -2.92 -12.39 23.92
CA HIS A 96 -3.08 -13.25 22.74
C HIS A 96 -1.81 -14.06 22.41
N ILE A 97 -0.66 -13.69 22.95
CA ILE A 97 0.64 -14.26 22.60
C ILE A 97 0.70 -15.79 22.81
N PRO A 98 0.23 -16.37 23.93
CA PRO A 98 0.27 -17.82 24.11
C PRO A 98 -0.47 -18.58 23.01
N LYS A 99 -1.62 -18.06 22.57
CA LYS A 99 -2.42 -18.66 21.48
C LYS A 99 -1.69 -18.54 20.15
N LEU A 100 -1.08 -17.39 19.85
CA LEU A 100 -0.36 -17.16 18.60
C LEU A 100 0.88 -18.06 18.47
N ILE A 101 1.60 -18.29 19.57
CA ILE A 101 2.71 -19.27 19.64
C ILE A 101 2.19 -20.68 19.34
N ASN A 102 1.10 -21.09 19.99
CA ASN A 102 0.51 -22.42 19.78
C ASN A 102 0.01 -22.63 18.34
N MET A 103 -0.34 -21.55 17.63
CA MET A 103 -0.70 -21.58 16.21
C MET A 103 0.51 -21.52 15.26
N GLY A 104 1.73 -21.33 15.76
CA GLY A 104 2.93 -21.14 14.95
C GLY A 104 2.92 -19.87 14.09
N VAL A 105 2.20 -18.84 14.55
CA VAL A 105 2.11 -17.54 13.85
C VAL A 105 3.27 -16.62 14.27
N ILE A 106 3.76 -16.78 15.52
CA ILE A 106 4.91 -16.09 16.11
C ILE A 106 5.76 -17.06 16.92
#